data_AF-A0A832K0K3-F1
#
_entry.id   AF-A0A832K0K3-F1
#
_cell.length_a   1.000
_cell.length_b   1.000
_cell.length_c   1.000
_cell.angle_alpha   90.00
_cell.angle_beta   90.00
_cell.angle_gamma   90.00
#
_symmetry.space_group_name_H-M   'P 1'
#
loop_
_entity.id
_entity.type
_entity.pdbx_description
1 polymer ?
#
loop_
_entity_poly.entity_id
_entity_poly.type
_entity_poly.pdbx_seq_one_letter_code
_entity_poly.pdbx_strand_id
1 'polypeptide(L)'
;MTAAALLLAQAPPDDIRNTFIPDTKTHFQMPRYSTLAEWEARRAALRRQILAAAGLYPLPPRTPLRSEIFGRVDRGDHTIEKVLIQPMPGFYLAGNLYRPVGLKGRAPGILSPHGHWKQGRFEDTDQVSVPGRCISLARQGYVVFSYDMVGYNDTRQMPHKFGGKAEQLWSFGPLGLQLWNSIRALDFLQSLPDVDETRIGVTGASGGGTQTFLLAAVDTRVKAAAPVNMVSATFQGGCECENAPGLRLGTFNAEIAALVAPRPLLLVSATGDWTANVPREEYPAIRSVYELYRRPGYVESVQMDAGHNYNRASREAVYRFFAQHLLRGGRGAAVTEQPFEVPPERQLRVWDGKKLSEGALDEAGIFARWKELSYTPQQPSQARAVLSAYLGTEWPQKLWADEKGEQIVLSRTGRQDRVPGLWFPGRGRGRTTLAVHPEGSAAARRTPSIERLIESGQTVLLIDAFQTGAARQARDRSEKYFLTFNASDDAARVQDILTALRFLQLHGKGRPADLVGINGAGVWCLFAAAVAPVQVRLHADLRSFQGTDKDFIRHFFVPGIQRAGGLEAALRVVRSVQTLTE
;
A
#
# COMPACT_ATOMS: atom_id res chain seq x y z
N MET A 1 12.29 30.28 12.70
CA MET A 1 10.86 30.64 12.77
C MET A 1 10.67 31.87 11.90
N THR A 2 10.00 31.72 10.77
CA THR A 2 9.60 32.84 9.89
C THR A 2 8.24 32.50 9.28
N ALA A 3 7.23 33.23 9.76
CA ALA A 3 5.98 33.57 9.10
C ALA A 3 5.25 32.48 8.28
N ALA A 4 4.71 31.46 8.95
CA ALA A 4 3.40 30.93 8.57
C ALA A 4 2.38 31.55 9.54
N ALA A 5 2.09 32.83 9.32
CA ALA A 5 1.04 33.53 10.03
C ALA A 5 -0.29 32.82 9.76
N LEU A 6 -1.09 32.70 10.82
CA LEU A 6 -2.49 32.29 10.77
C LEU A 6 -3.23 33.02 9.64
N LEU A 7 -3.48 32.33 8.54
CA LEU A 7 -4.41 32.74 7.48
C LEU A 7 -5.09 31.49 6.93
N LEU A 8 -5.96 30.89 7.75
CA LEU A 8 -6.91 29.86 7.32
C LEU A 8 -8.27 30.18 7.96
N ALA A 9 -8.84 31.33 7.58
CA ALA A 9 -10.19 31.74 7.99
C ALA A 9 -11.25 31.44 6.90
N GLN A 10 -10.87 30.88 5.75
CA GLN A 10 -11.77 30.61 4.62
C GLN A 10 -11.48 29.25 3.97
N ALA A 11 -12.50 28.69 3.29
CA ALA A 11 -12.38 27.45 2.53
C ALA A 11 -11.38 27.68 1.42
N PRO A 12 -10.60 26.65 1.03
CA PRO A 12 -9.84 26.77 -0.19
C PRO A 12 -10.79 27.07 -1.36
N PRO A 13 -10.40 27.95 -2.30
CA PRO A 13 -11.23 28.30 -3.44
C PRO A 13 -11.48 27.08 -4.34
N ASP A 14 -10.49 26.18 -4.43
CA ASP A 14 -10.52 24.96 -5.20
C ASP A 14 -10.39 23.71 -4.33
N ASP A 15 -10.88 22.58 -4.83
CA ASP A 15 -10.64 21.29 -4.18
C ASP A 15 -9.25 20.78 -4.56
N ILE A 16 -8.37 20.58 -3.56
CA ILE A 16 -7.00 20.12 -3.80
C ILE A 16 -6.94 18.80 -4.59
N ARG A 17 -7.97 17.95 -4.47
CA ARG A 17 -8.05 16.66 -5.18
C ARG A 17 -8.17 16.82 -6.70
N ASN A 18 -8.54 18.02 -7.17
CA ASN A 18 -8.59 18.37 -8.60
C ASN A 18 -7.35 19.13 -9.08
N THR A 19 -6.69 19.89 -8.20
CA THR A 19 -5.60 20.81 -8.57
C THR A 19 -4.21 20.29 -8.27
N PHE A 20 -4.04 19.40 -7.29
CA PHE A 20 -2.80 18.70 -7.02
C PHE A 20 -2.96 17.21 -7.33
N ILE A 21 -2.40 16.79 -8.47
CA ILE A 21 -2.47 15.41 -8.97
C ILE A 21 -1.08 14.77 -8.85
N PRO A 22 -0.71 14.27 -7.66
CA PRO A 22 0.58 13.62 -7.47
C PRO A 22 0.72 12.38 -8.37
N ASP A 23 1.96 12.11 -8.77
CA ASP A 23 2.37 11.03 -9.65
C ASP A 23 3.74 10.46 -9.24
N THR A 24 4.34 9.64 -10.12
CA THR A 24 5.64 9.01 -9.83
C THR A 24 6.83 9.96 -9.85
N LYS A 25 6.68 11.18 -10.37
CA LYS A 25 7.75 12.19 -10.51
C LYS A 25 7.56 13.41 -9.60
N THR A 26 6.44 13.45 -8.89
CA THR A 26 6.14 14.48 -7.91
C THR A 26 7.24 14.51 -6.84
N HIS A 27 7.73 15.71 -6.51
CA HIS A 27 8.67 15.90 -5.41
C HIS A 27 7.90 15.98 -4.10
N PHE A 28 7.96 14.91 -3.31
CA PHE A 28 7.31 14.82 -2.01
C PHE A 28 8.20 15.32 -0.89
N GLN A 29 7.58 15.92 0.13
CA GLN A 29 8.24 16.25 1.38
C GLN A 29 7.66 15.40 2.51
N MET A 30 8.52 14.78 3.32
CA MET A 30 8.08 14.00 4.48
C MET A 30 7.53 14.94 5.56
N PRO A 31 6.31 14.69 6.08
CA PRO A 31 5.80 15.42 7.24
C PRO A 31 6.73 15.25 8.43
N ARG A 32 6.86 16.30 9.24
CA ARG A 32 7.61 16.24 10.50
C ARG A 32 6.71 15.70 11.61
N TYR A 33 7.12 14.61 12.23
CA TYR A 33 6.46 14.04 13.40
C TYR A 33 7.08 14.59 14.69
N SER A 34 6.26 15.15 15.57
CA SER A 34 6.75 15.81 16.79
C SER A 34 6.81 14.88 17.99
N THR A 35 6.03 13.79 17.99
CA THR A 35 5.99 12.83 19.09
C THR A 35 5.99 11.39 18.57
N LEU A 36 6.48 10.47 19.41
CA LEU A 36 6.44 9.03 19.10
C LEU A 36 5.01 8.52 18.91
N ALA A 37 4.05 9.03 19.69
CA ALA A 37 2.65 8.61 19.59
C ALA A 37 2.02 9.00 18.25
N GLU A 38 2.33 10.22 17.76
CA GLU A 38 1.91 10.69 16.43
C GLU A 38 2.49 9.80 15.32
N TRP A 39 3.79 9.51 15.39
CA TRP A 39 4.44 8.61 14.44
C TRP A 39 3.86 7.18 14.49
N GLU A 40 3.68 6.57 15.65
CA GLU A 40 3.15 5.20 15.76
C GLU A 40 1.70 5.11 15.23
N ALA A 41 0.88 6.14 15.45
CA ALA A 41 -0.46 6.20 14.86
C ALA A 41 -0.39 6.25 13.33
N ARG A 42 0.50 7.08 12.77
CA ARG A 42 0.73 7.16 11.32
C ARG A 42 1.30 5.86 10.76
N ARG A 43 2.26 5.26 11.44
CA ARG A 43 2.89 3.98 11.09
C ARG A 43 1.86 2.86 10.98
N ALA A 44 0.92 2.78 11.93
CA ALA A 44 -0.17 1.80 11.90
C ALA A 44 -1.12 2.04 10.71
N ALA A 45 -1.43 3.29 10.38
CA ALA A 45 -2.23 3.64 9.22
C ALA A 45 -1.52 3.28 7.89
N LEU A 46 -0.25 3.66 7.74
CA LEU A 46 0.55 3.36 6.55
C LEU A 46 0.73 1.86 6.33
N ARG A 47 1.00 1.09 7.38
CA ARG A 47 1.10 -0.38 7.28
C ARG A 47 -0.20 -0.99 6.77
N ARG A 48 -1.35 -0.50 7.26
CA ARG A 48 -2.67 -0.93 6.78
C ARG A 48 -2.90 -0.55 5.33
N GLN A 49 -2.52 0.66 4.93
CA GLN A 49 -2.63 1.14 3.55
C GLN A 49 -1.80 0.28 2.59
N ILE A 50 -0.54 -0.04 2.93
CA ILE A 50 0.31 -0.93 2.11
C ILE A 50 -0.35 -2.29 1.94
N LEU A 51 -0.82 -2.89 3.03
CA LEU A 51 -1.50 -4.19 2.98
C LEU A 51 -2.80 -4.13 2.17
N ALA A 52 -3.62 -3.09 2.31
CA ALA A 52 -4.85 -2.94 1.54
C ALA A 52 -4.56 -2.77 0.04
N ALA A 53 -3.63 -1.87 -0.32
CA ALA A 53 -3.20 -1.67 -1.71
C ALA A 53 -2.67 -2.98 -2.35
N ALA A 54 -1.96 -3.80 -1.58
CA ALA A 54 -1.45 -5.09 -2.00
C ALA A 54 -2.50 -6.23 -2.02
N GLY A 55 -3.74 -5.97 -1.60
CA GLY A 55 -4.78 -7.01 -1.48
C GLY A 55 -4.57 -7.97 -0.29
N LEU A 56 -3.77 -7.56 0.70
CA LEU A 56 -3.32 -8.37 1.84
C LEU A 56 -3.87 -7.87 3.18
N TYR A 57 -4.90 -7.02 3.19
CA TYR A 57 -5.57 -6.58 4.42
C TYR A 57 -7.02 -7.09 4.49
N PRO A 58 -7.41 -7.82 5.55
CA PRO A 58 -6.56 -8.55 6.49
C PRO A 58 -5.64 -9.55 5.76
N LEU A 59 -4.58 -10.00 6.43
CA LEU A 59 -3.66 -10.96 5.82
C LEU A 59 -4.39 -12.25 5.44
N PRO A 60 -4.24 -12.75 4.21
CA PRO A 60 -4.81 -14.03 3.82
C PRO A 60 -4.14 -15.16 4.61
N PRO A 61 -4.82 -16.33 4.73
CA PRO A 61 -4.26 -17.46 5.45
C PRO A 61 -2.95 -17.94 4.81
N ARG A 62 -1.99 -18.30 5.67
CA ARG A 62 -0.71 -18.89 5.25
C ARG A 62 -0.93 -20.36 4.90
N THR A 63 -0.96 -20.69 3.61
CA THR A 63 -1.11 -22.08 3.13
C THR A 63 0.23 -22.85 3.20
N PRO A 64 0.23 -24.19 3.24
CA PRO A 64 1.48 -24.97 3.22
C PRO A 64 2.38 -24.59 2.04
N LEU A 65 3.67 -24.37 2.30
CA LEU A 65 4.63 -23.90 1.30
C LEU A 65 4.98 -24.96 0.25
N ARG A 66 4.78 -26.26 0.56
CA ARG A 66 5.18 -27.38 -0.31
C ARG A 66 6.58 -27.16 -0.91
N SER A 67 7.53 -26.84 -0.04
CA SER A 67 8.87 -26.41 -0.46
C SER A 67 9.70 -27.59 -0.94
N GLU A 68 10.35 -27.42 -2.08
CA GLU A 68 11.35 -28.34 -2.63
C GLU A 68 12.70 -27.63 -2.71
N ILE A 69 13.75 -28.29 -2.21
CA ILE A 69 15.14 -27.84 -2.30
C ILE A 69 15.92 -28.93 -3.00
N PHE A 70 16.53 -28.63 -4.15
CA PHE A 70 17.17 -29.66 -4.99
C PHE A 70 18.28 -29.09 -5.88
N GLY A 71 18.98 -29.98 -6.59
CA GLY A 71 20.00 -29.58 -7.57
C GLY A 71 21.18 -28.85 -6.94
N ARG A 72 21.69 -29.34 -5.80
CA ARG A 72 22.82 -28.76 -5.07
C ARG A 72 24.06 -28.67 -5.95
N VAL A 73 24.58 -27.45 -6.08
CA VAL A 73 25.90 -27.14 -6.65
C VAL A 73 26.83 -26.82 -5.48
N ASP A 74 27.84 -27.67 -5.27
CA ASP A 74 28.86 -27.45 -4.24
C ASP A 74 30.06 -26.69 -4.83
N ARG A 75 30.46 -25.59 -4.20
CA ARG A 75 31.60 -24.75 -4.60
C ARG A 75 32.75 -24.80 -3.58
N GLY A 76 32.70 -25.72 -2.61
CA GLY A 76 33.70 -25.92 -1.57
C GLY A 76 33.49 -25.03 -0.34
N ASP A 77 33.27 -23.73 -0.53
CA ASP A 77 33.07 -22.74 0.54
C ASP A 77 31.59 -22.34 0.74
N HIS A 78 30.76 -22.57 -0.27
CA HIS A 78 29.32 -22.39 -0.24
C HIS A 78 28.61 -23.39 -1.15
N THR A 79 27.31 -23.55 -0.95
CA THR A 79 26.43 -24.34 -1.83
C THR A 79 25.34 -23.45 -2.41
N ILE A 80 24.87 -23.82 -3.60
CA ILE A 80 23.74 -23.17 -4.26
C ILE A 80 22.71 -24.25 -4.60
N GLU A 81 21.48 -24.07 -4.16
CA GLU A 81 20.39 -25.03 -4.37
C GLU A 81 19.22 -24.33 -5.06
N LYS A 82 18.50 -25.07 -5.91
CA LYS A 82 17.24 -24.62 -6.50
C LYS A 82 16.16 -24.74 -5.45
N VAL A 83 15.30 -23.74 -5.39
CA VAL A 83 14.15 -23.73 -4.48
C VAL A 83 12.89 -23.48 -5.27
N LEU A 84 11.87 -24.25 -4.93
CA LEU A 84 10.52 -24.06 -5.40
C LEU A 84 9.57 -24.09 -4.20
N ILE A 85 8.76 -23.05 -4.04
CA ILE A 85 7.71 -23.00 -3.00
C ILE A 85 6.37 -22.60 -3.63
N GLN A 86 5.28 -22.85 -2.92
CA GLN A 86 3.95 -22.34 -3.24
C GLN A 86 3.54 -21.25 -2.26
N PRO A 87 3.68 -19.96 -2.62
CA PRO A 87 3.12 -18.85 -1.83
C PRO A 87 1.60 -18.98 -1.66
N MET A 88 0.95 -19.58 -2.65
CA MET A 88 -0.48 -19.84 -2.74
C MET A 88 -0.68 -21.18 -3.48
N PRO A 89 -1.69 -22.00 -3.13
CA PRO A 89 -1.86 -23.31 -3.76
C PRO A 89 -1.93 -23.22 -5.29
N GLY A 90 -1.05 -23.96 -5.96
CA GLY A 90 -0.93 -23.98 -7.42
C GLY A 90 -0.21 -22.79 -8.06
N PHE A 91 0.21 -21.79 -7.29
CA PHE A 91 1.11 -20.73 -7.73
C PHE A 91 2.51 -20.97 -7.16
N TYR A 92 3.53 -20.95 -8.01
CA TYR A 92 4.89 -21.29 -7.65
C TYR A 92 5.81 -20.07 -7.64
N LEU A 93 6.65 -19.98 -6.61
CA LEU A 93 7.78 -19.06 -6.53
C LEU A 93 9.06 -19.86 -6.58
N ALA A 94 9.90 -19.53 -7.56
CA ALA A 94 11.21 -20.12 -7.75
C ALA A 94 12.33 -19.19 -7.28
N GLY A 95 13.46 -19.79 -6.92
CA GLY A 95 14.65 -19.05 -6.52
C GLY A 95 15.88 -19.95 -6.30
N ASN A 96 16.95 -19.35 -5.79
CA ASN A 96 18.13 -20.06 -5.33
C ASN A 96 18.44 -19.77 -3.87
N LEU A 97 18.82 -20.82 -3.16
CA LEU A 97 19.26 -20.80 -1.78
C LEU A 97 20.76 -20.98 -1.73
N TYR A 98 21.44 -20.02 -1.13
CA TYR A 98 22.89 -19.99 -0.97
C TYR A 98 23.21 -20.24 0.49
N ARG A 99 24.08 -21.21 0.76
CA ARG A 99 24.45 -21.61 2.13
C ARG A 99 25.96 -21.68 2.30
N PRO A 100 26.52 -21.21 3.42
CA PRO A 100 27.88 -21.52 3.82
C PRO A 100 28.08 -23.03 4.00
N VAL A 101 29.23 -23.53 3.58
CA VAL A 101 29.69 -24.87 3.95
C VAL A 101 30.22 -24.84 5.38
N GLY A 102 29.97 -25.90 6.17
CA GLY A 102 30.55 -26.06 7.50
C GLY A 102 29.90 -25.23 8.62
N LEU A 103 28.63 -24.83 8.47
CA LEU A 103 27.87 -24.13 9.52
C LEU A 103 27.91 -24.86 10.87
N LYS A 104 28.33 -24.14 11.91
CA LYS A 104 28.22 -24.58 13.31
C LYS A 104 26.98 -23.93 13.93
N GLY A 105 25.83 -24.57 13.77
CA GLY A 105 24.54 -24.09 14.28
C GLY A 105 23.81 -23.14 13.32
N ARG A 106 22.85 -22.37 13.87
CA ARG A 106 21.95 -21.50 13.08
C ARG A 106 22.64 -20.20 12.65
N ALA A 107 22.50 -19.87 11.38
CA ALA A 107 23.02 -18.67 10.74
C ALA A 107 21.95 -17.58 10.58
N PRO A 108 22.33 -16.30 10.50
CA PRO A 108 21.41 -15.26 10.06
C PRO A 108 20.91 -15.53 8.63
N GLY A 109 19.65 -15.19 8.37
CA GLY A 109 19.03 -15.35 7.05
C GLY A 109 18.94 -14.02 6.29
N ILE A 110 19.17 -14.01 4.98
CA ILE A 110 18.95 -12.83 4.12
C ILE A 110 17.98 -13.15 2.99
N LEU A 111 16.92 -12.36 2.85
CA LEU A 111 16.13 -12.31 1.63
C LEU A 111 16.75 -11.32 0.64
N SER A 112 16.79 -11.72 -0.64
CA SER A 112 17.57 -11.04 -1.67
C SER A 112 16.75 -10.78 -2.93
N PRO A 113 15.61 -10.05 -2.87
CA PRO A 113 14.84 -9.70 -4.07
C PRO A 113 15.69 -8.95 -5.10
N HIS A 114 15.39 -9.15 -6.38
CA HIS A 114 16.07 -8.46 -7.48
C HIS A 114 15.22 -7.32 -8.05
N GLY A 115 15.87 -6.39 -8.74
CA GLY A 115 15.23 -5.32 -9.51
C GLY A 115 14.97 -5.74 -10.96
N HIS A 116 14.55 -4.78 -11.78
CA HIS A 116 14.25 -4.95 -13.21
C HIS A 116 15.51 -5.09 -14.08
N TRP A 117 16.38 -6.03 -13.72
CA TRP A 117 17.54 -6.38 -14.53
C TRP A 117 17.13 -7.28 -15.69
N LYS A 118 17.91 -7.28 -16.78
CA LYS A 118 17.60 -8.04 -18.00
C LYS A 118 17.47 -9.54 -17.72
N GLN A 119 18.35 -10.06 -16.86
CA GLN A 119 18.40 -11.47 -16.49
C GLN A 119 17.75 -11.75 -15.12
N GLY A 120 17.07 -10.75 -14.52
CA GLY A 120 16.40 -10.89 -13.23
C GLY A 120 17.36 -11.32 -12.12
N ARG A 121 17.06 -12.43 -11.43
CA ARG A 121 17.92 -12.95 -10.36
C ARG A 121 19.27 -13.50 -10.82
N PHE A 122 19.45 -13.69 -12.13
CA PHE A 122 20.71 -14.17 -12.72
C PHE A 122 21.64 -13.05 -13.19
N GLU A 123 21.24 -11.79 -13.10
CA GLU A 123 22.07 -10.69 -13.62
C GLU A 123 23.43 -10.64 -12.91
N ASP A 124 24.50 -10.70 -13.71
CA ASP A 124 25.90 -10.67 -13.29
C ASP A 124 26.72 -9.81 -14.25
N THR A 125 26.99 -8.58 -13.82
CA THR A 125 27.74 -7.54 -14.52
C THR A 125 28.51 -6.70 -13.49
N ASP A 126 29.41 -5.83 -13.94
CA ASP A 126 30.12 -4.91 -13.04
C ASP A 126 29.17 -3.93 -12.32
N GLN A 127 28.08 -3.54 -12.98
CA GLN A 127 27.07 -2.65 -12.42
C GLN A 127 26.20 -3.34 -11.37
N VAL A 128 25.95 -4.64 -11.51
CA VAL A 128 25.12 -5.41 -10.59
C VAL A 128 25.42 -6.89 -10.72
N SER A 129 25.57 -7.56 -9.56
CA SER A 129 25.60 -9.02 -9.49
C SER A 129 24.66 -9.51 -8.39
N VAL A 130 23.51 -10.05 -8.79
CA VAL A 130 22.57 -10.70 -7.87
C VAL A 130 23.14 -12.03 -7.32
N PRO A 131 23.65 -12.96 -8.13
CA PRO A 131 24.28 -14.18 -7.62
C PRO A 131 25.56 -13.87 -6.85
N GLY A 132 26.43 -12.97 -7.33
CA GLY A 132 27.62 -12.53 -6.59
C GLY A 132 27.29 -11.97 -5.22
N ARG A 133 26.20 -11.17 -5.12
CA ARG A 133 25.70 -10.70 -3.82
C ARG A 133 25.42 -11.85 -2.86
N CYS A 134 24.75 -12.89 -3.34
CA CYS A 134 24.33 -14.03 -2.52
C CYS A 134 25.50 -14.95 -2.16
N ILE A 135 26.43 -15.18 -3.10
CA ILE A 135 27.66 -15.96 -2.87
C ILE A 135 28.51 -15.31 -1.78
N SER A 136 28.77 -14.01 -1.91
CA SER A 136 29.58 -13.26 -0.93
C SER A 136 28.96 -13.27 0.47
N LEU A 137 27.63 -13.12 0.58
CA LEU A 137 26.92 -13.25 1.85
C LEU A 137 26.98 -14.69 2.39
N ALA A 138 26.82 -15.70 1.55
CA ALA A 138 26.95 -17.09 2.00
C ALA A 138 28.34 -17.37 2.59
N ARG A 139 29.41 -16.92 1.94
CA ARG A 139 30.79 -17.00 2.43
C ARG A 139 31.02 -16.27 3.75
N GLN A 140 30.22 -15.25 4.06
CA GLN A 140 30.27 -14.52 5.33
C GLN A 140 29.44 -15.19 6.45
N GLY A 141 28.80 -16.32 6.17
CA GLY A 141 28.05 -17.07 7.18
C GLY A 141 26.54 -16.83 7.19
N TYR A 142 25.96 -16.28 6.11
CA TYR A 142 24.51 -16.08 5.98
C TYR A 142 23.84 -17.17 5.14
N VAL A 143 22.62 -17.56 5.49
CA VAL A 143 21.76 -18.32 4.57
C VAL A 143 20.97 -17.33 3.72
N VAL A 144 21.13 -17.35 2.40
CA VAL A 144 20.56 -16.33 1.52
C VAL A 144 19.55 -16.95 0.56
N PHE A 145 18.33 -16.40 0.51
CA PHE A 145 17.34 -16.79 -0.47
C PHE A 145 17.06 -15.65 -1.45
N SER A 146 17.46 -15.86 -2.71
CA SER A 146 17.16 -14.98 -3.85
C SER A 146 16.03 -15.61 -4.65
N TYR A 147 14.99 -14.85 -4.96
CA TYR A 147 13.77 -15.36 -5.59
C TYR A 147 13.29 -14.43 -6.70
N ASP A 148 12.55 -15.00 -7.63
CA ASP A 148 12.08 -14.29 -8.82
C ASP A 148 11.02 -13.23 -8.47
N MET A 149 11.05 -12.14 -9.24
CA MET A 149 9.87 -11.30 -9.47
C MET A 149 8.79 -12.08 -10.23
N VAL A 150 7.54 -11.65 -10.10
CA VAL A 150 6.42 -12.25 -10.86
C VAL A 150 6.66 -12.01 -12.35
N GLY A 151 6.58 -13.07 -13.16
CA GLY A 151 6.84 -13.01 -14.60
C GLY A 151 8.32 -13.03 -14.99
N TYR A 152 9.23 -13.26 -14.05
CA TYR A 152 10.66 -13.40 -14.31
C TYR A 152 11.12 -14.85 -14.18
N ASN A 153 12.17 -15.17 -14.94
CA ASN A 153 12.94 -16.41 -14.91
C ASN A 153 12.08 -17.70 -14.80
N ASP A 154 11.90 -18.26 -13.61
CA ASP A 154 11.17 -19.51 -13.38
C ASP A 154 9.76 -19.29 -12.78
N THR A 155 9.45 -18.08 -12.31
CA THR A 155 8.14 -17.68 -11.75
C THR A 155 7.27 -17.03 -12.84
N ARG A 156 7.00 -17.82 -13.88
CA ARG A 156 6.45 -17.38 -15.17
C ARG A 156 4.96 -17.70 -15.40
N GLN A 157 4.23 -18.10 -14.36
CA GLN A 157 2.79 -18.40 -14.46
C GLN A 157 1.91 -17.16 -14.67
N MET A 158 2.43 -15.99 -14.31
CA MET A 158 1.83 -14.69 -14.57
C MET A 158 2.82 -13.86 -15.40
N PRO A 159 2.36 -12.97 -16.28
CA PRO A 159 3.20 -11.95 -16.87
C PRO A 159 3.71 -10.99 -15.80
N HIS A 160 4.77 -10.25 -16.11
CA HIS A 160 5.23 -9.18 -15.21
C HIS A 160 4.30 -7.97 -15.19
N LYS A 161 3.47 -7.81 -16.24
CA LYS A 161 2.59 -6.66 -16.47
C LYS A 161 1.15 -7.12 -16.59
N PHE A 162 0.30 -6.72 -15.64
CA PHE A 162 -1.14 -6.99 -15.57
C PHE A 162 -1.78 -6.07 -14.52
N GLY A 163 -3.11 -5.93 -14.51
CA GLY A 163 -3.81 -5.01 -13.62
C GLY A 163 -5.00 -4.29 -14.25
N GLY A 164 -5.81 -4.98 -15.05
CA GLY A 164 -7.05 -4.48 -15.62
C GLY A 164 -8.09 -4.11 -14.55
N LYS A 165 -9.17 -3.41 -14.93
CA LYS A 165 -10.17 -2.92 -13.95
C LYS A 165 -10.76 -4.02 -13.06
N ALA A 166 -11.02 -5.20 -13.61
CA ALA A 166 -11.51 -6.33 -12.82
C ALA A 166 -10.48 -6.76 -11.77
N GLU A 167 -9.20 -6.87 -12.13
CA GLU A 167 -8.11 -7.22 -11.21
C GLU A 167 -7.92 -6.15 -10.13
N GLN A 168 -8.03 -4.87 -10.49
CA GLN A 168 -7.98 -3.75 -9.56
C GLN A 168 -9.10 -3.80 -8.51
N LEU A 169 -10.33 -4.23 -8.85
CA LEU A 169 -11.41 -4.40 -7.85
C LEU A 169 -11.04 -5.41 -6.75
N TRP A 170 -10.14 -6.35 -7.06
CA TRP A 170 -9.69 -7.40 -6.15
C TRP A 170 -8.29 -7.13 -5.58
N SER A 171 -7.73 -5.94 -5.82
CA SER A 171 -6.33 -5.58 -5.53
C SER A 171 -5.34 -6.66 -5.98
N PHE A 172 -5.66 -7.27 -7.12
CA PHE A 172 -4.82 -8.26 -7.77
C PHE A 172 -3.94 -7.54 -8.79
N GLY A 173 -2.64 -7.63 -8.58
CA GLY A 173 -1.65 -6.92 -9.38
C GLY A 173 -0.24 -7.39 -9.03
N PRO A 174 0.77 -7.03 -9.84
CA PRO A 174 2.12 -7.55 -9.67
C PRO A 174 2.74 -7.15 -8.32
N LEU A 175 2.44 -5.95 -7.80
CA LEU A 175 2.88 -5.57 -6.46
C LEU A 175 2.28 -6.46 -5.37
N GLY A 176 0.98 -6.73 -5.44
CA GLY A 176 0.27 -7.56 -4.46
C GLY A 176 0.82 -8.99 -4.43
N LEU A 177 0.97 -9.60 -5.60
CA LEU A 177 1.58 -10.92 -5.73
C LEU A 177 3.06 -10.94 -5.28
N GLN A 178 3.86 -9.94 -5.65
CA GLN A 178 5.27 -9.89 -5.24
C GLN A 178 5.46 -9.65 -3.74
N LEU A 179 4.64 -8.80 -3.12
CA LEU A 179 4.70 -8.60 -1.68
C LEU A 179 4.25 -9.86 -0.94
N TRP A 180 3.23 -10.56 -1.44
CA TRP A 180 2.85 -11.87 -0.92
C TRP A 180 3.99 -12.88 -1.07
N ASN A 181 4.59 -12.98 -2.25
CA ASN A 181 5.77 -13.82 -2.49
C ASN A 181 6.90 -13.52 -1.50
N SER A 182 7.16 -12.24 -1.23
CA SER A 182 8.19 -11.81 -0.28
C SER A 182 7.85 -12.22 1.17
N ILE A 183 6.58 -12.10 1.58
CA ILE A 183 6.12 -12.59 2.90
C ILE A 183 6.27 -14.11 2.99
N ARG A 184 5.90 -14.84 1.93
CA ARG A 184 5.99 -16.31 1.90
C ARG A 184 7.43 -16.83 1.74
N ALA A 185 8.30 -16.08 1.08
CA ALA A 185 9.74 -16.31 1.04
C ALA A 185 10.35 -16.16 2.44
N LEU A 186 9.86 -15.21 3.25
CA LEU A 186 10.25 -15.07 4.65
C LEU A 186 9.79 -16.26 5.50
N ASP A 187 8.57 -16.75 5.27
CA ASP A 187 8.09 -18.00 5.90
C ASP A 187 8.96 -19.20 5.53
N PHE A 188 9.35 -19.33 4.27
CA PHE A 188 10.27 -20.38 3.82
C PHE A 188 11.63 -20.27 4.52
N LEU A 189 12.26 -19.09 4.49
CA LEU A 189 13.57 -18.88 5.09
C LEU A 189 13.56 -19.19 6.60
N GLN A 190 12.51 -18.81 7.32
CA GLN A 190 12.36 -19.12 8.74
C GLN A 190 12.13 -20.60 9.04
N SER A 191 11.55 -21.35 8.09
CA SER A 191 11.31 -22.79 8.28
C SER A 191 12.58 -23.64 8.19
N LEU A 192 13.68 -23.07 7.65
CA LEU A 192 14.94 -23.78 7.47
C LEU A 192 15.64 -24.04 8.82
N PRO A 193 16.07 -25.28 9.10
CA PRO A 193 16.64 -25.64 10.41
C PRO A 193 17.97 -24.94 10.71
N ASP A 194 18.67 -24.49 9.68
CA ASP A 194 19.94 -23.77 9.71
C ASP A 194 19.78 -22.24 9.80
N VAL A 195 18.56 -21.71 9.85
CA VAL A 195 18.30 -20.26 9.99
C VAL A 195 17.91 -19.88 11.42
N ASP A 196 18.51 -18.79 11.91
CA ASP A 196 18.12 -18.12 13.14
C ASP A 196 17.04 -17.07 12.83
N GLU A 197 15.79 -17.40 13.17
CA GLU A 197 14.62 -16.54 12.93
C GLU A 197 14.70 -15.17 13.62
N THR A 198 15.57 -15.01 14.62
CA THR A 198 15.79 -13.74 15.32
C THR A 198 16.78 -12.81 14.61
N ARG A 199 17.40 -13.26 13.52
CA ARG A 199 18.45 -12.54 12.78
C ARG A 199 18.24 -12.61 11.27
N ILE A 200 17.12 -12.05 10.80
CA ILE A 200 16.78 -12.01 9.37
C ILE A 200 16.93 -10.61 8.79
N GLY A 201 17.63 -10.48 7.66
CA GLY A 201 17.74 -9.25 6.88
C GLY A 201 17.06 -9.34 5.52
N VAL A 202 16.87 -8.19 4.86
CA VAL A 202 16.41 -8.11 3.47
C VAL A 202 17.14 -7.00 2.73
N THR A 203 17.57 -7.27 1.49
CA THR A 203 18.22 -6.28 0.61
C THR A 203 17.91 -6.53 -0.87
N GLY A 204 17.81 -5.45 -1.63
CA GLY A 204 17.58 -5.46 -3.07
C GLY A 204 17.73 -4.06 -3.65
N ALA A 205 17.97 -3.98 -4.96
CA ALA A 205 18.12 -2.70 -5.67
C ALA A 205 16.94 -2.40 -6.59
N SER A 206 16.65 -1.11 -6.81
CA SER A 206 15.57 -0.67 -7.73
C SER A 206 14.21 -1.24 -7.29
N GLY A 207 13.47 -1.92 -8.18
CA GLY A 207 12.28 -2.69 -7.81
C GLY A 207 12.47 -3.69 -6.67
N GLY A 208 13.66 -4.29 -6.53
CA GLY A 208 14.02 -5.12 -5.38
C GLY A 208 14.21 -4.30 -4.10
N GLY A 209 14.63 -3.05 -4.21
CA GLY A 209 14.64 -2.07 -3.14
C GLY A 209 13.22 -1.70 -2.70
N THR A 210 12.29 -1.56 -3.66
CA THR A 210 10.86 -1.39 -3.37
C THR A 210 10.31 -2.57 -2.55
N GLN A 211 10.58 -3.81 -2.97
CA GLN A 211 10.17 -4.99 -2.20
C GLN A 211 10.84 -5.05 -0.82
N THR A 212 12.10 -4.63 -0.72
CA THR A 212 12.87 -4.59 0.54
C THR A 212 12.21 -3.72 1.59
N PHE A 213 11.90 -2.44 1.28
CA PHE A 213 11.28 -1.56 2.27
C PHE A 213 9.80 -1.87 2.48
N LEU A 214 9.06 -2.35 1.47
CA LEU A 214 7.66 -2.77 1.65
C LEU A 214 7.53 -3.99 2.56
N LEU A 215 8.33 -5.04 2.33
CA LEU A 215 8.35 -6.22 3.19
C LEU A 215 8.74 -5.84 4.62
N ALA A 216 9.80 -5.05 4.78
CA ALA A 216 10.23 -4.62 6.10
C ALA A 216 9.14 -3.78 6.80
N ALA A 217 8.41 -2.94 6.09
CA ALA A 217 7.30 -2.14 6.65
C ALA A 217 6.13 -3.02 7.17
N VAL A 218 5.77 -4.08 6.43
CA VAL A 218 4.60 -4.92 6.76
C VAL A 218 4.93 -6.20 7.53
N ASP A 219 6.20 -6.53 7.74
CA ASP A 219 6.61 -7.72 8.48
C ASP A 219 7.78 -7.43 9.44
N THR A 220 7.52 -7.56 10.75
CA THR A 220 8.51 -7.26 11.81
C THR A 220 9.46 -8.43 12.09
N ARG A 221 9.30 -9.56 11.38
CA ARG A 221 10.25 -10.67 11.39
C ARG A 221 11.55 -10.28 10.68
N VAL A 222 11.49 -9.36 9.71
CA VAL A 222 12.68 -8.66 9.20
C VAL A 222 13.31 -7.83 10.32
N LYS A 223 14.58 -8.04 10.61
CA LYS A 223 15.34 -7.40 11.69
C LYS A 223 16.29 -6.32 11.22
N ALA A 224 16.71 -6.35 9.96
CA ALA A 224 17.48 -5.28 9.31
C ALA A 224 17.10 -5.18 7.83
N ALA A 225 17.05 -3.97 7.28
CA ALA A 225 16.72 -3.75 5.87
C ALA A 225 17.74 -2.83 5.18
N ALA A 226 18.06 -3.12 3.92
CA ALA A 226 18.96 -2.29 3.12
C ALA A 226 18.39 -2.10 1.70
N PRO A 227 17.42 -1.21 1.47
CA PRO A 227 16.99 -0.87 0.12
C PRO A 227 18.10 -0.09 -0.60
N VAL A 228 18.45 -0.54 -1.80
CA VAL A 228 19.52 0.05 -2.61
C VAL A 228 18.92 0.82 -3.79
N ASN A 229 19.32 2.08 -3.97
CA ASN A 229 19.00 2.90 -5.14
C ASN A 229 17.48 2.95 -5.46
N MET A 230 16.64 3.15 -4.45
CA MET A 230 15.18 3.20 -4.65
C MET A 230 14.42 4.20 -3.78
N VAL A 231 14.80 4.36 -2.50
CA VAL A 231 14.13 5.32 -1.61
C VAL A 231 14.41 6.73 -2.12
N SER A 232 13.35 7.44 -2.52
CA SER A 232 13.45 8.77 -3.14
C SER A 232 12.20 9.61 -2.88
N ALA A 233 12.41 10.92 -2.76
CA ALA A 233 11.41 11.97 -2.68
C ALA A 233 10.88 12.40 -4.06
N THR A 234 11.64 12.16 -5.13
CA THR A 234 11.34 12.65 -6.49
C THR A 234 11.01 11.54 -7.48
N PHE A 235 11.22 10.27 -7.12
CA PHE A 235 10.84 9.13 -7.96
C PHE A 235 10.26 7.97 -7.14
N GLN A 236 9.09 7.49 -7.57
CA GLN A 236 8.32 6.49 -6.80
C GLN A 236 8.31 5.08 -7.42
N GLY A 237 9.06 4.88 -8.51
CA GLY A 237 9.13 3.62 -9.25
C GLY A 237 8.42 3.69 -10.59
N GLY A 238 9.01 3.04 -11.60
CA GLY A 238 8.55 3.09 -12.99
C GLY A 238 7.69 1.92 -13.41
N CYS A 239 7.55 0.91 -12.55
CA CYS A 239 6.78 -0.31 -12.84
C CYS A 239 5.50 -0.39 -12.01
N GLU A 240 4.49 -1.07 -12.57
CA GLU A 240 3.25 -1.42 -11.86
C GLU A 240 3.47 -2.39 -10.69
N CYS A 241 4.57 -3.17 -10.71
CA CYS A 241 4.98 -3.99 -9.57
C CYS A 241 5.45 -3.15 -8.35
N GLU A 242 5.58 -1.83 -8.51
CA GLU A 242 5.99 -0.85 -7.50
C GLU A 242 4.88 0.17 -7.18
N ASN A 243 3.76 0.14 -7.91
CA ASN A 243 2.73 1.17 -7.91
C ASN A 243 1.32 0.56 -7.93
N ALA A 244 0.94 -0.16 -6.86
CA ALA A 244 -0.44 -0.60 -6.71
C ALA A 244 -1.39 0.59 -6.47
N PRO A 245 -2.64 0.55 -6.97
CA PRO A 245 -3.67 1.50 -6.58
C PRO A 245 -3.82 1.62 -5.05
N GLY A 246 -3.95 2.83 -4.54
CA GLY A 246 -4.10 3.13 -3.11
C GLY A 246 -2.79 3.10 -2.30
N LEU A 247 -1.65 2.72 -2.88
CA LEU A 247 -0.40 2.56 -2.13
C LEU A 247 0.13 3.90 -1.55
N ARG A 248 0.05 4.98 -2.33
CA ARG A 248 0.67 6.29 -2.03
C ARG A 248 -0.36 7.41 -1.86
N LEU A 249 -1.53 7.09 -1.30
CA LEU A 249 -2.49 8.12 -0.89
C LEU A 249 -1.88 8.95 0.27
N GLY A 250 -1.43 10.17 -0.05
CA GLY A 250 -0.82 11.09 0.90
C GLY A 250 0.45 10.56 1.57
N THR A 251 1.24 9.74 0.86
CA THR A 251 2.53 9.19 1.33
C THR A 251 3.44 8.88 0.14
N PHE A 252 4.69 8.50 0.39
CA PHE A 252 5.69 8.21 -0.64
C PHE A 252 6.81 7.32 -0.08
N ASN A 253 7.80 6.96 -0.92
CA ASN A 253 8.83 5.95 -0.59
C ASN A 253 9.59 6.23 0.71
N ALA A 254 10.01 7.47 0.98
CA ALA A 254 10.81 7.76 2.19
C ALA A 254 9.99 7.58 3.48
N GLU A 255 8.73 8.03 3.49
CA GLU A 255 7.83 7.84 4.63
C GLU A 255 7.53 6.34 4.86
N ILE A 256 7.33 5.57 3.77
CA ILE A 256 7.16 4.10 3.85
C ILE A 256 8.44 3.44 4.40
N ALA A 257 9.63 3.83 3.93
CA ALA A 257 10.89 3.29 4.42
C ALA A 257 11.11 3.59 5.92
N ALA A 258 10.61 4.72 6.43
CA ALA A 258 10.68 5.04 7.85
C ALA A 258 9.88 4.07 8.76
N LEU A 259 8.90 3.30 8.24
CA LEU A 259 8.19 2.25 9.01
C LEU A 259 9.14 1.15 9.53
N VAL A 260 10.35 1.05 8.99
CA VAL A 260 11.39 0.13 9.47
C VAL A 260 11.80 0.46 10.90
N ALA A 261 11.77 1.74 11.30
CA ALA A 261 12.07 2.20 12.64
C ALA A 261 11.28 1.40 13.70
N PRO A 262 11.90 1.03 14.83
CA PRO A 262 13.27 1.34 15.26
C PRO A 262 14.34 0.32 14.82
N ARG A 263 14.06 -0.56 13.85
CA ARG A 263 15.02 -1.58 13.40
C ARG A 263 16.11 -0.98 12.51
N PRO A 264 17.31 -1.57 12.45
CA PRO A 264 18.36 -1.13 11.54
C PRO A 264 17.91 -0.94 10.07
N LEU A 265 18.26 0.20 9.49
CA LEU A 265 18.02 0.55 8.09
C LEU A 265 19.28 1.17 7.45
N LEU A 266 19.72 0.65 6.31
CA LEU A 266 20.75 1.27 5.49
C LEU A 266 20.14 1.79 4.18
N LEU A 267 20.27 3.09 3.92
CA LEU A 267 19.90 3.70 2.65
C LEU A 267 21.15 3.78 1.76
N VAL A 268 21.25 2.89 0.77
CA VAL A 268 22.30 2.98 -0.27
C VAL A 268 21.73 3.78 -1.44
N SER A 269 22.49 4.77 -1.89
CA SER A 269 22.13 5.68 -2.98
C SER A 269 23.26 5.82 -3.99
N ALA A 270 22.96 6.43 -5.14
CA ALA A 270 23.92 6.72 -6.19
C ALA A 270 23.85 8.20 -6.61
N THR A 271 24.98 8.78 -7.04
CA THR A 271 25.05 10.17 -7.54
C THR A 271 24.34 10.32 -8.90
N GLY A 272 24.34 9.27 -9.71
CA GLY A 272 23.82 9.26 -11.08
C GLY A 272 22.41 8.68 -11.25
N ASP A 273 21.58 8.64 -10.20
CA ASP A 273 20.17 8.26 -10.33
C ASP A 273 19.23 9.09 -9.44
N TRP A 274 17.94 8.73 -9.40
CA TRP A 274 16.90 9.43 -8.64
C TRP A 274 17.11 9.43 -7.11
N THR A 275 18.12 8.72 -6.59
CA THR A 275 18.50 8.72 -5.17
C THR A 275 19.63 9.69 -4.84
N ALA A 276 20.06 10.53 -5.79
CA ALA A 276 21.13 11.51 -5.57
C ALA A 276 20.89 12.46 -4.37
N ASN A 277 19.62 12.70 -4.01
CA ASN A 277 19.24 13.56 -2.90
C ASN A 277 19.18 12.85 -1.53
N VAL A 278 19.32 11.53 -1.48
CA VAL A 278 19.17 10.73 -0.23
C VAL A 278 19.96 11.29 0.94
N PRO A 279 21.26 11.65 0.82
CA PRO A 279 22.02 12.20 1.94
C PRO A 279 21.49 13.53 2.47
N ARG A 280 20.78 14.31 1.64
CA ARG A 280 20.34 15.69 1.92
C ARG A 280 18.87 15.79 2.30
N GLU A 281 18.00 14.93 1.78
CA GLU A 281 16.55 15.02 1.95
C GLU A 281 15.97 13.80 2.69
N GLU A 282 16.04 12.61 2.09
CA GLU A 282 15.36 11.41 2.56
C GLU A 282 16.01 10.87 3.84
N TYR A 283 17.35 10.81 3.91
CA TYR A 283 18.05 10.31 5.09
C TYR A 283 17.79 11.18 6.33
N PRO A 284 17.96 12.52 6.31
CA PRO A 284 17.64 13.36 7.46
C PRO A 284 16.17 13.24 7.89
N ALA A 285 15.24 13.17 6.93
CA ALA A 285 13.81 13.00 7.21
C ALA A 285 13.52 11.66 7.92
N ILE A 286 14.03 10.54 7.39
CA ILE A 286 13.88 9.21 8.01
C ILE A 286 14.58 9.18 9.38
N ARG A 287 15.78 9.77 9.51
CA ARG A 287 16.51 9.85 10.78
C ARG A 287 15.73 10.56 11.87
N SER A 288 14.96 11.60 11.53
CA SER A 288 14.09 12.29 12.51
C SER A 288 13.06 11.36 13.15
N VAL A 289 12.58 10.33 12.44
CA VAL A 289 11.71 9.29 13.02
C VAL A 289 12.49 8.40 13.98
N TYR A 290 13.72 8.01 13.65
CA TYR A 290 14.58 7.23 14.54
C TYR A 290 14.96 7.99 15.82
N GLU A 291 15.03 9.33 15.77
CA GLU A 291 15.21 10.19 16.95
C GLU A 291 14.04 10.06 17.93
N LEU A 292 12.80 9.94 17.45
CA LEU A 292 11.61 9.69 18.30
C LEU A 292 11.72 8.37 19.09
N TYR A 293 12.40 7.38 18.52
CA TYR A 293 12.70 6.11 19.18
C TYR A 293 13.98 6.12 20.02
N ARG A 294 14.69 7.27 20.10
CA ARG A 294 16.00 7.40 20.73
C ARG A 294 17.04 6.45 20.14
N ARG A 295 16.96 6.18 18.83
CA ARG A 295 17.90 5.33 18.08
C ARG A 295 18.37 5.95 16.76
N PRO A 296 18.82 7.23 16.73
CA PRO A 296 19.23 7.88 15.48
C PRO A 296 20.38 7.15 14.75
N GLY A 297 21.23 6.40 15.46
CA GLY A 297 22.30 5.61 14.88
C GLY A 297 21.88 4.25 14.32
N TYR A 298 20.58 3.91 14.33
CA TYR A 298 20.05 2.69 13.70
C TYR A 298 19.62 2.94 12.26
N VAL A 299 19.81 4.15 11.74
CA VAL A 299 19.69 4.44 10.31
C VAL A 299 20.98 5.05 9.80
N GLU A 300 21.49 4.48 8.71
CA GLU A 300 22.71 4.91 8.03
C GLU A 300 22.38 5.25 6.57
N SER A 301 23.18 6.14 5.97
CA SER A 301 23.15 6.39 4.53
C SER A 301 24.55 6.32 3.97
N VAL A 302 24.67 5.76 2.77
CA VAL A 302 25.90 5.76 1.98
C VAL A 302 25.55 6.06 0.52
N GLN A 303 26.37 6.85 -0.15
CA GLN A 303 26.19 7.22 -1.54
C GLN A 303 27.40 6.78 -2.36
N MET A 304 27.15 6.08 -3.47
CA MET A 304 28.18 5.69 -4.42
C MET A 304 28.27 6.72 -5.54
N ASP A 305 29.48 7.10 -5.93
CA ASP A 305 29.68 7.84 -7.17
C ASP A 305 29.58 6.90 -8.37
N ALA A 306 28.36 6.74 -8.87
CA ALA A 306 28.00 5.78 -9.90
C ALA A 306 26.62 6.11 -10.48
N GLY A 307 26.30 5.55 -11.64
CA GLY A 307 24.92 5.46 -12.13
C GLY A 307 24.08 4.47 -11.30
N HIS A 308 22.84 4.22 -11.74
CA HIS A 308 21.94 3.25 -11.11
C HIS A 308 22.57 1.84 -11.05
N ASN A 309 22.76 1.29 -9.85
CA ASN A 309 23.58 0.08 -9.67
C ASN A 309 23.16 -0.82 -8.49
N TYR A 310 23.83 -1.97 -8.39
CA TYR A 310 24.15 -2.63 -7.12
C TYR A 310 25.55 -3.24 -7.25
N ASN A 311 26.50 -2.35 -7.54
CA ASN A 311 27.89 -2.68 -7.84
C ASN A 311 28.62 -3.18 -6.59
N ARG A 312 29.90 -3.55 -6.74
CA ARG A 312 30.70 -4.08 -5.63
C ARG A 312 30.74 -3.16 -4.40
N ALA A 313 30.95 -1.85 -4.59
CA ALA A 313 31.01 -0.90 -3.47
C ALA A 313 29.66 -0.82 -2.71
N SER A 314 28.54 -0.80 -3.44
CA SER A 314 27.19 -0.90 -2.85
C SER A 314 27.00 -2.22 -2.09
N ARG A 315 27.50 -3.34 -2.63
CA ARG A 315 27.45 -4.67 -1.98
C ARG A 315 28.24 -4.70 -0.68
N GLU A 316 29.49 -4.26 -0.70
CA GLU A 316 30.37 -4.21 0.49
C GLU A 316 29.80 -3.33 1.60
N ALA A 317 29.16 -2.20 1.25
CA ALA A 317 28.46 -1.37 2.24
C ALA A 317 27.29 -2.11 2.94
N VAL A 318 26.51 -2.87 2.17
CA VAL A 318 25.42 -3.71 2.72
C VAL A 318 25.98 -4.86 3.56
N TYR A 319 27.09 -5.47 3.16
CA TYR A 319 27.74 -6.52 3.93
C TYR A 319 28.21 -6.04 5.29
N ARG A 320 28.91 -4.89 5.32
CA ARG A 320 29.33 -4.23 6.57
C ARG A 320 28.12 -4.00 7.49
N PHE A 321 27.04 -3.47 6.93
CA PHE A 321 25.82 -3.20 7.69
C PHE A 321 25.19 -4.48 8.26
N PHE A 322 25.03 -5.54 7.47
CA PHE A 322 24.51 -6.80 7.98
C PHE A 322 25.46 -7.45 8.97
N ALA A 323 26.78 -7.33 8.82
CA ALA A 323 27.73 -7.88 9.78
C ALA A 323 27.56 -7.20 11.14
N GLN A 324 27.44 -5.87 11.14
CA GLN A 324 27.21 -5.06 12.34
C GLN A 324 25.93 -5.42 13.08
N HIS A 325 24.85 -5.77 12.37
CA HIS A 325 23.52 -5.92 12.95
C HIS A 325 23.02 -7.36 13.11
N LEU A 326 23.54 -8.31 12.33
CA LEU A 326 23.04 -9.70 12.28
C LEU A 326 24.11 -10.76 12.62
N LEU A 327 25.41 -10.45 12.51
CA LEU A 327 26.46 -11.37 12.98
C LEU A 327 26.77 -11.13 14.45
N ARG A 328 26.99 -12.22 15.18
CA ARG A 328 27.46 -12.16 16.57
C ARG A 328 28.91 -11.67 16.57
N GLY A 329 29.20 -10.61 17.31
CA GLY A 329 30.55 -10.02 17.39
C GLY A 329 30.97 -9.14 16.20
N GLY A 330 30.08 -8.87 15.23
CA GLY A 330 30.38 -8.17 13.97
C GLY A 330 30.64 -6.66 14.05
N ARG A 331 31.05 -6.11 15.21
CA ARG A 331 31.50 -4.70 15.28
C ARG A 331 32.89 -4.59 14.65
N GLY A 332 32.97 -4.04 13.44
CA GLY A 332 34.24 -3.58 12.84
C GLY A 332 34.93 -4.52 11.84
N ALA A 333 34.27 -5.57 11.34
CA ALA A 333 34.85 -6.36 10.25
C ALA A 333 34.84 -5.54 8.95
N ALA A 334 36.02 -5.25 8.40
CA ALA A 334 36.13 -4.86 7.00
C ALA A 334 35.67 -6.05 6.15
N VAL A 335 34.47 -5.96 5.57
CA VAL A 335 33.99 -7.00 4.67
C VAL A 335 34.33 -6.61 3.24
N THR A 336 35.38 -7.23 2.72
CA THR A 336 35.76 -7.11 1.31
C THR A 336 35.24 -8.29 0.53
N GLU A 337 34.58 -8.01 -0.60
CA GLU A 337 34.12 -9.05 -1.51
C GLU A 337 35.31 -9.80 -2.12
N GLN A 338 35.33 -11.12 -1.95
CA GLN A 338 36.31 -11.98 -2.58
C GLN A 338 35.87 -12.33 -4.01
N PRO A 339 36.80 -12.55 -4.96
CA PRO A 339 36.46 -13.03 -6.29
C PRO A 339 35.54 -14.26 -6.22
N PHE A 340 34.53 -14.28 -7.08
CA PHE A 340 33.57 -15.38 -7.18
C PHE A 340 33.37 -15.76 -8.64
N GLU A 341 32.83 -16.95 -8.84
CA GLU A 341 32.41 -17.43 -10.14
C GLU A 341 30.95 -17.84 -10.03
N VAL A 342 30.12 -17.32 -10.93
CA VAL A 342 28.70 -17.66 -10.99
C VAL A 342 28.52 -18.94 -11.79
N PRO A 343 27.86 -19.98 -11.25
CA PRO A 343 27.57 -21.18 -12.03
C PRO A 343 26.73 -20.85 -13.28
N PRO A 344 26.85 -21.62 -14.37
CA PRO A 344 26.02 -21.44 -15.55
C PRO A 344 24.53 -21.45 -15.20
N GLU A 345 23.77 -20.53 -15.77
CA GLU A 345 22.34 -20.31 -15.47
C GLU A 345 21.48 -21.59 -15.51
N ARG A 346 21.73 -22.49 -16.47
CA ARG A 346 21.05 -23.80 -16.58
C ARG A 346 21.13 -24.64 -15.30
N GLN A 347 22.23 -24.55 -14.56
CA GLN A 347 22.41 -25.26 -13.30
C GLN A 347 21.58 -24.65 -12.17
N LEU A 348 21.09 -23.42 -12.34
CA LEU A 348 20.38 -22.66 -11.33
C LEU A 348 18.90 -22.44 -11.65
N ARG A 349 18.46 -22.75 -12.88
CA ARG A 349 17.03 -22.75 -13.28
C ARG A 349 16.27 -23.91 -12.67
N VAL A 350 15.09 -23.63 -12.12
CA VAL A 350 14.19 -24.65 -11.55
C VAL A 350 13.65 -25.54 -12.67
N TRP A 351 13.11 -24.94 -13.73
CA TRP A 351 12.43 -25.69 -14.77
C TRP A 351 13.38 -26.14 -15.89
N ASP A 352 14.39 -25.33 -16.26
CA ASP A 352 15.39 -25.64 -17.32
C ASP A 352 14.77 -26.32 -18.57
N GLY A 353 13.74 -25.67 -19.15
CA GLY A 353 13.00 -26.20 -20.32
C GLY A 353 11.88 -27.19 -20.00
N LYS A 354 11.71 -27.62 -18.75
CA LYS A 354 10.59 -28.48 -18.32
C LYS A 354 9.26 -27.71 -18.26
N LYS A 355 8.17 -28.45 -18.41
CA LYS A 355 6.81 -27.96 -18.15
C LYS A 355 6.63 -27.73 -16.64
N LEU A 356 5.72 -26.82 -16.30
CA LEU A 356 5.26 -26.66 -14.92
C LEU A 356 4.62 -27.98 -14.44
N SER A 357 4.66 -28.21 -13.13
CA SER A 357 4.02 -29.37 -12.50
C SER A 357 2.52 -29.42 -12.78
N GLU A 358 1.92 -30.61 -12.78
CA GLU A 358 0.50 -30.86 -13.10
C GLU A 358 -0.50 -30.03 -12.26
N GLY A 359 -0.13 -29.63 -11.03
CA GLY A 359 -0.94 -28.77 -10.17
C GLY A 359 -0.74 -27.25 -10.34
N ALA A 360 0.04 -26.80 -11.33
CA ALA A 360 0.28 -25.39 -11.56
C ALA A 360 -0.92 -24.71 -12.24
N LEU A 361 -1.37 -23.60 -11.65
CA LEU A 361 -2.45 -22.79 -12.18
C LEU A 361 -1.95 -21.88 -13.31
N ASP A 362 -2.82 -21.61 -14.28
CA ASP A 362 -2.62 -20.54 -15.26
C ASP A 362 -3.04 -19.18 -14.69
N GLU A 363 -2.98 -18.13 -15.50
CA GLU A 363 -3.30 -16.75 -15.07
C GLU A 363 -4.73 -16.64 -14.48
N ALA A 364 -5.71 -17.25 -15.14
CA ALA A 364 -7.10 -17.23 -14.71
C ALA A 364 -7.28 -18.01 -13.39
N GLY A 365 -6.65 -19.17 -13.26
CA GLY A 365 -6.66 -19.98 -12.05
C GLY A 365 -6.00 -19.27 -10.87
N ILE A 366 -4.89 -18.56 -11.09
CA ILE A 366 -4.23 -17.75 -10.05
C ILE A 366 -5.14 -16.63 -9.59
N PHE A 367 -5.80 -15.92 -10.52
CA PHE A 367 -6.73 -14.86 -10.15
C PHE A 367 -7.94 -15.42 -9.39
N ALA A 368 -8.52 -16.53 -9.83
CA ALA A 368 -9.61 -17.20 -9.12
C ALA A 368 -9.18 -17.61 -7.70
N ARG A 369 -8.00 -18.22 -7.55
CA ARG A 369 -7.44 -18.58 -6.25
C ARG A 369 -7.20 -17.36 -5.36
N TRP A 370 -6.74 -16.26 -5.93
CA TRP A 370 -6.58 -15.00 -5.20
C TRP A 370 -7.93 -14.55 -4.63
N LYS A 371 -9.01 -14.57 -5.43
CA LYS A 371 -10.37 -14.24 -4.98
C LYS A 371 -10.84 -15.16 -3.85
N GLU A 372 -10.61 -16.47 -3.94
CA GLU A 372 -10.96 -17.44 -2.89
C GLU A 372 -10.25 -17.17 -1.55
N LEU A 373 -9.01 -16.68 -1.60
CA LEU A 373 -8.26 -16.28 -0.40
C LEU A 373 -8.62 -14.89 0.14
N SER A 374 -9.68 -14.28 -0.40
CA SER A 374 -10.18 -13.00 0.11
C SER A 374 -10.79 -13.15 1.49
N TYR A 375 -10.81 -12.03 2.19
CA TYR A 375 -11.39 -11.95 3.52
C TYR A 375 -12.92 -12.01 3.47
N THR A 376 -13.51 -12.91 4.26
CA THR A 376 -14.95 -12.96 4.51
C THR A 376 -15.25 -12.44 5.92
N PRO A 377 -15.83 -11.24 6.08
CA PRO A 377 -16.05 -10.66 7.39
C PRO A 377 -17.04 -11.43 8.25
N GLN A 378 -16.65 -11.79 9.46
CA GLN A 378 -17.55 -12.47 10.40
C GLN A 378 -18.37 -11.47 11.25
N GLN A 379 -17.87 -10.25 11.43
CA GLN A 379 -18.49 -9.22 12.28
C GLN A 379 -18.59 -7.87 11.56
N PRO A 380 -19.67 -7.09 11.80
CA PRO A 380 -19.83 -5.75 11.23
C PRO A 380 -18.67 -4.78 11.53
N SER A 381 -18.09 -4.84 12.73
CA SER A 381 -16.95 -3.99 13.12
C SER A 381 -15.72 -4.26 12.25
N GLN A 382 -15.47 -5.53 11.92
CA GLN A 382 -14.37 -5.92 11.06
C GLN A 382 -14.65 -5.54 9.60
N ALA A 383 -15.86 -5.80 9.08
CA ALA A 383 -16.28 -5.37 7.75
C ALA A 383 -16.07 -3.86 7.56
N ARG A 384 -16.51 -3.05 8.54
CA ARG A 384 -16.28 -1.59 8.57
C ARG A 384 -14.81 -1.23 8.46
N ALA A 385 -13.95 -1.85 9.28
CA ALA A 385 -12.52 -1.54 9.32
C ALA A 385 -11.80 -1.91 8.01
N VAL A 386 -12.21 -3.00 7.36
CA VAL A 386 -11.68 -3.44 6.06
C VAL A 386 -12.17 -2.53 4.94
N LEU A 387 -13.46 -2.26 4.85
CA LEU A 387 -14.02 -1.32 3.87
C LEU A 387 -13.36 0.06 3.96
N SER A 388 -13.18 0.59 5.18
CA SER A 388 -12.52 1.89 5.38
C SER A 388 -11.08 1.90 4.84
N ALA A 389 -10.34 0.80 5.02
CA ALA A 389 -8.96 0.69 4.56
C ALA A 389 -8.85 0.68 3.03
N TYR A 390 -9.76 -0.02 2.34
CA TYR A 390 -9.78 -0.08 0.88
C TYR A 390 -10.36 1.16 0.22
N LEU A 391 -11.35 1.79 0.85
CA LEU A 391 -11.88 3.09 0.42
C LEU A 391 -10.85 4.22 0.62
N GLY A 392 -9.86 4.03 1.49
CA GLY A 392 -8.89 5.08 1.83
C GLY A 392 -9.55 6.25 2.56
N THR A 393 -10.64 6.00 3.30
CA THR A 393 -11.44 7.02 3.96
C THR A 393 -11.09 7.16 5.43
N GLU A 394 -11.34 8.34 5.99
CA GLU A 394 -11.18 8.64 7.41
C GLU A 394 -12.44 9.33 7.96
N TRP A 395 -12.72 9.10 9.24
CA TRP A 395 -13.74 9.86 9.96
C TRP A 395 -13.14 11.19 10.46
N PRO A 396 -13.63 12.36 10.01
CA PRO A 396 -12.99 13.62 10.34
C PRO A 396 -13.06 13.94 11.83
N GLN A 397 -11.89 14.20 12.44
CA GLN A 397 -11.83 14.63 13.83
C GLN A 397 -12.23 16.10 13.97
N LYS A 398 -11.72 16.94 13.06
CA LYS A 398 -12.00 18.38 12.94
C LYS A 398 -12.41 18.71 11.52
N LEU A 399 -13.35 19.64 11.40
CA LEU A 399 -13.82 20.16 10.13
C LEU A 399 -13.99 21.67 10.23
N TRP A 400 -14.01 22.29 9.07
CA TRP A 400 -14.30 23.69 8.87
C TRP A 400 -15.58 23.82 8.03
N ALA A 401 -16.37 24.87 8.30
CA ALA A 401 -17.59 25.18 7.58
C ALA A 401 -17.70 26.71 7.37
N ASP A 402 -18.07 27.14 6.17
CA ASP A 402 -18.44 28.53 5.85
C ASP A 402 -19.83 28.57 5.27
N GLU A 403 -20.67 29.36 5.93
CA GLU A 403 -22.09 29.49 5.65
C GLU A 403 -22.35 30.89 5.09
N LYS A 404 -22.97 30.95 3.91
CA LYS A 404 -23.36 32.19 3.24
C LYS A 404 -24.82 32.08 2.79
N GLY A 405 -25.73 32.52 3.64
CA GLY A 405 -27.16 32.27 3.45
C GLY A 405 -27.45 30.77 3.54
N GLU A 406 -28.09 30.21 2.51
CA GLU A 406 -28.32 28.76 2.42
C GLU A 406 -27.09 27.99 1.92
N GLN A 407 -26.07 28.66 1.38
CA GLN A 407 -24.88 27.99 0.86
C GLN A 407 -23.95 27.59 2.01
N ILE A 408 -23.35 26.41 1.90
CA ILE A 408 -22.32 25.95 2.83
C ILE A 408 -21.15 25.31 2.07
N VAL A 409 -19.94 25.47 2.59
CA VAL A 409 -18.76 24.71 2.15
C VAL A 409 -18.12 24.04 3.34
N LEU A 410 -17.96 22.72 3.29
CA LEU A 410 -17.26 21.93 4.30
C LEU A 410 -15.85 21.56 3.83
N SER A 411 -14.91 21.46 4.77
CA SER A 411 -13.55 20.97 4.53
C SER A 411 -13.01 20.22 5.75
N ARG A 412 -12.25 19.13 5.54
CA ARG A 412 -11.50 18.49 6.61
C ARG A 412 -10.28 19.34 6.94
N THR A 413 -10.08 19.66 8.21
CA THR A 413 -8.96 20.51 8.65
C THR A 413 -7.62 19.93 8.17
N GLY A 414 -6.83 20.73 7.45
CA GLY A 414 -5.52 20.35 6.93
C GLY A 414 -5.54 19.45 5.69
N ARG A 415 -6.71 19.08 5.15
CA ARG A 415 -6.82 18.31 3.91
C ARG A 415 -7.06 19.15 2.67
N GLN A 416 -7.59 20.37 2.83
CA GLN A 416 -7.91 21.28 1.72
C GLN A 416 -8.86 20.70 0.67
N ASP A 417 -9.68 19.72 1.07
CA ASP A 417 -10.81 19.26 0.27
C ASP A 417 -11.99 20.23 0.40
N ARG A 418 -12.89 20.21 -0.58
CA ARG A 418 -13.99 21.16 -0.66
C ARG A 418 -15.30 20.43 -0.95
N VAL A 419 -16.25 20.51 -0.02
CA VAL A 419 -17.58 19.91 -0.15
C VAL A 419 -18.64 21.01 -0.11
N PRO A 420 -19.01 21.58 -1.27
CA PRO A 420 -20.08 22.58 -1.35
C PRO A 420 -21.45 21.93 -1.13
N GLY A 421 -22.44 22.75 -0.77
CA GLY A 421 -23.79 22.28 -0.53
C GLY A 421 -24.77 23.36 -0.10
N LEU A 422 -25.95 22.92 0.33
CA LEU A 422 -27.02 23.75 0.88
C LEU A 422 -27.34 23.32 2.32
N TRP A 423 -27.42 24.28 3.22
CA TRP A 423 -27.65 24.07 4.65
C TRP A 423 -28.93 24.74 5.14
N PHE A 424 -29.83 23.94 5.70
CA PHE A 424 -31.12 24.37 6.23
C PHE A 424 -31.20 24.02 7.73
N PRO A 425 -30.80 24.93 8.63
CA PRO A 425 -30.84 24.70 10.06
C PRO A 425 -32.29 24.72 10.59
N GLY A 426 -32.85 23.54 10.84
CA GLY A 426 -34.17 23.38 11.46
C GLY A 426 -34.20 23.63 12.97
N ARG A 427 -35.37 24.00 13.50
CA ARG A 427 -35.62 24.20 14.96
C ARG A 427 -36.18 22.95 15.67
N GLY A 428 -36.57 21.93 14.91
CA GLY A 428 -37.18 20.71 15.44
C GLY A 428 -36.22 19.86 16.28
N ARG A 429 -36.77 19.09 17.23
CA ARG A 429 -36.02 18.07 18.00
C ARG A 429 -35.89 16.72 17.26
N GLY A 430 -36.44 16.65 16.05
CA GLY A 430 -36.39 15.45 15.18
C GLY A 430 -35.00 15.16 14.63
N ARG A 431 -34.90 14.09 13.84
CA ARG A 431 -33.66 13.63 13.19
C ARG A 431 -33.13 14.69 12.22
N THR A 432 -31.83 14.61 11.91
CA THR A 432 -31.20 15.45 10.87
C THR A 432 -31.10 14.68 9.57
N THR A 433 -31.28 15.33 8.42
CA THR A 433 -31.21 14.66 7.11
C THR A 433 -29.98 15.12 6.34
N LEU A 434 -29.19 14.17 5.83
CA LEU A 434 -28.21 14.40 4.76
C LEU A 434 -28.78 13.80 3.47
N ALA A 435 -28.95 14.60 2.42
CA ALA A 435 -29.35 14.09 1.12
C ALA A 435 -28.27 14.31 0.05
N VAL A 436 -28.11 13.30 -0.80
CA VAL A 436 -27.07 13.24 -1.84
C VAL A 436 -27.73 12.87 -3.16
N HIS A 437 -27.39 13.61 -4.21
CA HIS A 437 -27.90 13.42 -5.57
C HIS A 437 -26.73 13.47 -6.58
N PRO A 438 -26.71 12.64 -7.64
CA PRO A 438 -25.60 12.63 -8.62
C PRO A 438 -25.44 13.94 -9.42
N GLU A 439 -26.48 14.75 -9.48
CA GLU A 439 -26.45 16.10 -10.09
C GLU A 439 -26.14 17.23 -9.09
N GLY A 440 -26.00 16.90 -7.80
CA GLY A 440 -25.70 17.86 -6.73
C GLY A 440 -26.90 18.31 -5.89
N SER A 441 -26.60 19.08 -4.86
CA SER A 441 -27.47 19.69 -3.85
C SER A 441 -28.64 20.47 -4.44
N ALA A 442 -28.45 21.20 -5.55
CA ALA A 442 -29.52 21.92 -6.22
C ALA A 442 -30.61 20.96 -6.78
N ALA A 443 -30.21 19.80 -7.28
CA ALA A 443 -31.15 18.77 -7.72
C ALA A 443 -31.79 18.05 -6.52
N ALA A 444 -31.00 17.74 -5.48
CA ALA A 444 -31.53 17.16 -4.24
C ALA A 444 -32.62 18.04 -3.60
N ARG A 445 -32.48 19.38 -3.66
CA ARG A 445 -33.49 20.33 -3.16
C ARG A 445 -34.84 20.18 -3.85
N ARG A 446 -34.84 19.86 -5.16
CA ARG A 446 -36.06 19.71 -5.98
C ARG A 446 -36.74 18.35 -5.81
N THR A 447 -36.15 17.44 -5.02
CA THR A 447 -36.79 16.16 -4.73
C THR A 447 -37.98 16.39 -3.78
N PRO A 448 -39.22 15.96 -4.14
CA PRO A 448 -40.42 16.30 -3.36
C PRO A 448 -40.40 15.84 -1.90
N SER A 449 -39.71 14.74 -1.60
CA SER A 449 -39.51 14.29 -0.22
C SER A 449 -38.61 15.23 0.58
N ILE A 450 -37.56 15.77 -0.04
CA ILE A 450 -36.62 16.71 0.59
C ILE A 450 -37.24 18.10 0.76
N GLU A 451 -37.95 18.60 -0.25
CA GLU A 451 -38.66 19.88 -0.19
C GLU A 451 -39.61 19.94 1.02
N ARG A 452 -40.44 18.91 1.20
CA ARG A 452 -41.34 18.77 2.36
C ARG A 452 -40.60 18.77 3.71
N LEU A 453 -39.41 18.18 3.78
CA LEU A 453 -38.60 18.20 5.02
C LEU A 453 -38.08 19.61 5.33
N ILE A 454 -37.67 20.36 4.31
CA ILE A 454 -37.22 21.75 4.48
C ILE A 454 -38.39 22.64 4.89
N GLU A 455 -39.53 22.54 4.20
CA GLU A 455 -40.74 23.33 4.49
C GLU A 455 -41.32 23.07 5.88
N SER A 456 -41.23 21.82 6.36
CA SER A 456 -41.64 21.47 7.73
C SER A 456 -40.63 21.88 8.82
N GLY A 457 -39.55 22.57 8.44
CA GLY A 457 -38.57 23.12 9.37
C GLY A 457 -37.62 22.09 9.99
N GLN A 458 -37.42 20.94 9.34
CA GLN A 458 -36.42 19.95 9.76
C GLN A 458 -35.00 20.41 9.42
N THR A 459 -34.01 19.85 10.13
CA THR A 459 -32.60 20.12 9.85
C THR A 459 -32.15 19.30 8.64
N VAL A 460 -31.81 19.96 7.53
CA VAL A 460 -31.44 19.30 6.27
C VAL A 460 -30.11 19.86 5.74
N LEU A 461 -29.19 18.96 5.40
CA LEU A 461 -27.96 19.26 4.67
C LEU A 461 -28.01 18.54 3.31
N LEU A 462 -27.74 19.28 2.24
CA LEU A 462 -27.61 18.78 0.88
C LEU A 462 -26.18 19.03 0.43
N ILE A 463 -25.50 18.05 -0.18
CA ILE A 463 -24.12 18.24 -0.65
C ILE A 463 -23.95 17.98 -2.14
N ASP A 464 -23.01 18.73 -2.72
CA ASP A 464 -22.37 18.43 -3.98
C ASP A 464 -21.15 17.54 -3.68
N ALA A 465 -21.37 16.22 -3.65
CA ALA A 465 -20.27 15.27 -3.50
C ALA A 465 -19.26 15.41 -4.65
N PHE A 466 -18.04 14.93 -4.46
CA PHE A 466 -16.94 15.07 -5.41
C PHE A 466 -17.36 14.82 -6.87
N GLN A 467 -17.05 15.79 -7.74
CA GLN A 467 -17.39 15.78 -9.17
C GLN A 467 -18.91 15.76 -9.48
N THR A 468 -19.75 16.30 -8.59
CA THR A 468 -21.18 16.58 -8.83
C THR A 468 -21.51 18.06 -8.57
N GLY A 469 -22.64 18.57 -9.07
CA GLY A 469 -23.09 19.95 -8.83
C GLY A 469 -22.00 20.99 -9.04
N ALA A 470 -21.84 21.89 -8.06
CA ALA A 470 -20.79 22.92 -8.04
C ALA A 470 -19.40 22.40 -7.61
N ALA A 471 -19.26 21.12 -7.30
CA ALA A 471 -17.96 20.48 -7.02
C ALA A 471 -17.27 19.94 -8.29
N ARG A 472 -17.91 20.03 -9.47
CA ARG A 472 -17.30 19.64 -10.74
C ARG A 472 -16.17 20.57 -11.12
N GLN A 473 -14.99 20.00 -11.38
CA GLN A 473 -13.82 20.71 -11.87
C GLN A 473 -13.02 19.80 -12.80
N ALA A 474 -12.23 20.37 -13.70
CA ALA A 474 -11.31 19.59 -14.52
C ALA A 474 -10.29 18.85 -13.62
N ARG A 475 -9.99 17.60 -13.97
CA ARG A 475 -9.07 16.75 -13.22
C ARG A 475 -8.32 15.87 -14.20
N ASP A 476 -7.01 16.09 -14.34
CA ASP A 476 -6.18 15.27 -15.20
C ASP A 476 -6.02 13.86 -14.61
N ARG A 477 -6.17 12.84 -15.46
CA ARG A 477 -6.06 11.42 -15.13
C ARG A 477 -5.21 10.66 -16.15
N SER A 478 -4.48 11.36 -17.02
CA SER A 478 -3.67 10.72 -18.06
C SER A 478 -2.48 9.94 -17.48
N GLU A 479 -2.04 10.29 -16.27
CA GLU A 479 -0.93 9.61 -15.62
C GLU A 479 -1.22 8.13 -15.35
N LYS A 480 -0.30 7.27 -15.80
CA LYS A 480 -0.45 5.81 -15.78
C LYS A 480 -0.78 5.26 -14.38
N TYR A 481 -0.17 5.85 -13.35
CA TYR A 481 -0.29 5.42 -11.97
C TYR A 481 -1.23 6.31 -11.15
N PHE A 482 -2.17 7.00 -11.80
CA PHE A 482 -3.08 7.94 -11.14
C PHE A 482 -3.67 7.40 -9.83
N LEU A 483 -4.24 6.19 -9.85
CA LEU A 483 -4.89 5.59 -8.67
C LEU A 483 -3.92 5.13 -7.58
N THR A 484 -2.62 5.10 -7.83
CA THR A 484 -1.60 4.85 -6.79
C THR A 484 -1.52 6.03 -5.83
N PHE A 485 -1.66 7.24 -6.34
CA PHE A 485 -1.45 8.50 -5.61
C PHE A 485 -2.76 9.25 -5.32
N ASN A 486 -3.79 9.01 -6.13
CA ASN A 486 -5.04 9.74 -6.11
C ASN A 486 -6.21 8.79 -5.82
N ALA A 487 -7.11 9.21 -4.95
CA ALA A 487 -8.36 8.48 -4.72
C ALA A 487 -9.22 8.48 -5.99
N SER A 488 -9.94 7.37 -6.22
CA SER A 488 -11.01 7.35 -7.22
C SER A 488 -12.11 8.32 -6.85
N ASP A 489 -12.90 8.75 -7.84
CA ASP A 489 -13.99 9.68 -7.58
C ASP A 489 -15.00 9.12 -6.59
N ASP A 490 -15.31 7.83 -6.69
CA ASP A 490 -16.27 7.18 -5.81
C ASP A 490 -15.76 7.10 -4.37
N ALA A 491 -14.47 6.84 -4.16
CA ALA A 491 -13.86 6.94 -2.83
C ALA A 491 -13.91 8.39 -2.28
N ALA A 492 -13.65 9.39 -3.13
CA ALA A 492 -13.75 10.80 -2.77
C ALA A 492 -15.19 11.21 -2.41
N ARG A 493 -16.21 10.73 -3.15
CA ARG A 493 -17.64 10.95 -2.85
C ARG A 493 -18.02 10.33 -1.51
N VAL A 494 -17.57 9.11 -1.23
CA VAL A 494 -17.79 8.47 0.08
C VAL A 494 -17.16 9.31 1.19
N GLN A 495 -15.93 9.81 0.99
CA GLN A 495 -15.28 10.70 1.96
C GLN A 495 -16.07 11.99 2.21
N ASP A 496 -16.63 12.61 1.17
CA ASP A 496 -17.42 13.84 1.30
C ASP A 496 -18.70 13.60 2.11
N ILE A 497 -19.36 12.46 1.89
CA ILE A 497 -20.53 12.06 2.68
C ILE A 497 -20.15 11.88 4.16
N LEU A 498 -19.00 11.27 4.47
CA LEU A 498 -18.52 11.15 5.85
C LEU A 498 -18.24 12.52 6.49
N THR A 499 -17.67 13.46 5.72
CA THR A 499 -17.45 14.83 6.16
C THR A 499 -18.76 15.54 6.50
N ALA A 500 -19.76 15.40 5.65
CA ALA A 500 -21.10 15.95 5.87
C ALA A 500 -21.82 15.31 7.07
N LEU A 501 -21.73 13.98 7.23
CA LEU A 501 -22.26 13.27 8.40
C LEU A 501 -21.62 13.74 9.71
N ARG A 502 -20.29 13.99 9.70
CA ARG A 502 -19.60 14.54 10.86
C ARG A 502 -20.07 15.96 11.19
N PHE A 503 -20.27 16.81 10.18
CA PHE A 503 -20.84 18.14 10.38
C PHE A 503 -22.22 18.07 11.05
N LEU A 504 -23.11 17.20 10.54
CA LEU A 504 -24.42 16.97 11.13
C LEU A 504 -24.35 16.40 12.55
N GLN A 505 -23.40 15.52 12.85
CA GLN A 505 -23.23 15.01 14.21
C GLN A 505 -22.92 16.15 15.20
N LEU A 506 -22.05 17.10 14.80
CA LEU A 506 -21.64 18.23 15.64
C LEU A 506 -22.77 19.28 15.77
N HIS A 507 -23.36 19.72 14.66
CA HIS A 507 -24.38 20.77 14.64
C HIS A 507 -25.79 20.26 14.97
N GLY A 508 -26.02 18.97 14.76
CA GLY A 508 -27.21 18.26 15.19
C GLY A 508 -27.22 17.92 16.68
N LYS A 509 -26.19 18.28 17.46
CA LYS A 509 -26.05 17.96 18.90
C LYS A 509 -26.19 16.45 19.18
N GLY A 510 -25.61 15.61 18.32
CA GLY A 510 -25.65 14.15 18.45
C GLY A 510 -26.98 13.49 18.06
N ARG A 511 -27.94 14.24 17.50
CA ARG A 511 -29.17 13.66 16.95
C ARG A 511 -28.83 12.64 15.84
N PRO A 512 -29.55 11.51 15.76
CA PRO A 512 -29.36 10.56 14.68
C PRO A 512 -29.59 11.18 13.30
N ALA A 513 -28.79 10.78 12.32
CA ALA A 513 -28.92 11.23 10.94
C ALA A 513 -29.67 10.21 10.06
N ASP A 514 -30.59 10.71 9.24
CA ASP A 514 -31.10 10.04 8.05
C ASP A 514 -30.18 10.38 6.87
N LEU A 515 -29.63 9.36 6.21
CA LEU A 515 -28.80 9.50 5.03
C LEU A 515 -29.62 9.06 3.82
N VAL A 516 -29.85 9.98 2.88
CA VAL A 516 -30.76 9.82 1.76
C VAL A 516 -29.98 9.86 0.44
N GLY A 517 -29.90 8.73 -0.26
CA GLY A 517 -29.24 8.62 -1.56
C GLY A 517 -30.26 8.58 -2.70
N ILE A 518 -30.33 9.66 -3.48
CA ILE A 518 -31.36 9.87 -4.52
C ILE A 518 -30.77 9.55 -5.90
N ASN A 519 -31.60 9.01 -6.80
CA ASN A 519 -31.29 8.83 -8.22
C ASN A 519 -29.96 8.13 -8.54
N GLY A 520 -29.57 7.12 -7.76
CA GLY A 520 -28.34 6.35 -7.96
C GLY A 520 -27.17 6.75 -7.05
N ALA A 521 -27.29 7.83 -6.27
CA ALA A 521 -26.36 8.14 -5.18
C ALA A 521 -26.48 7.15 -3.99
N GLY A 522 -27.45 6.23 -4.04
CA GLY A 522 -27.68 5.21 -3.02
C GLY A 522 -26.46 4.33 -2.74
N VAL A 523 -25.69 3.97 -3.78
CA VAL A 523 -24.47 3.15 -3.60
C VAL A 523 -23.40 3.92 -2.83
N TRP A 524 -23.18 5.21 -3.14
CA TRP A 524 -22.25 6.06 -2.37
C TRP A 524 -22.66 6.16 -0.90
N CYS A 525 -23.96 6.38 -0.67
CA CYS A 525 -24.53 6.48 0.66
C CYS A 525 -24.42 5.17 1.45
N LEU A 526 -24.60 4.02 0.78
CA LEU A 526 -24.42 2.71 1.40
C LEU A 526 -23.00 2.51 1.91
N PHE A 527 -21.98 2.77 1.07
CA PHE A 527 -20.60 2.62 1.48
C PHE A 527 -20.18 3.64 2.54
N ALA A 528 -20.68 4.87 2.47
CA ALA A 528 -20.48 5.87 3.53
C ALA A 528 -21.12 5.43 4.86
N ALA A 529 -22.34 4.93 4.83
CA ALA A 529 -23.01 4.38 6.01
C ALA A 529 -22.27 3.18 6.61
N ALA A 530 -21.72 2.31 5.76
CA ALA A 530 -20.96 1.14 6.21
C ALA A 530 -19.66 1.53 6.94
N VAL A 531 -19.01 2.61 6.52
CA VAL A 531 -17.75 3.06 7.14
C VAL A 531 -17.89 4.12 8.23
N ALA A 532 -19.05 4.76 8.35
CA ALA A 532 -19.32 5.71 9.42
C ALA A 532 -19.25 5.03 10.81
N PRO A 533 -18.55 5.61 11.80
CA PRO A 533 -18.52 5.10 13.16
C PRO A 533 -19.78 5.46 13.96
N VAL A 534 -20.71 6.21 13.35
CA VAL A 534 -21.98 6.64 13.94
C VAL A 534 -23.13 5.87 13.33
N GLN A 535 -24.23 5.75 14.08
CA GLN A 535 -25.43 5.13 13.56
C GLN A 535 -26.14 6.09 12.60
N VAL A 536 -26.30 5.64 11.35
CA VAL A 536 -27.10 6.32 10.33
C VAL A 536 -28.27 5.43 9.93
N ARG A 537 -29.42 6.02 9.63
CA ARG A 537 -30.50 5.30 8.95
C ARG A 537 -30.41 5.61 7.47
N LEU A 538 -30.18 4.58 6.67
CA LEU A 538 -29.97 4.72 5.24
C LEU A 538 -31.30 4.57 4.49
N HIS A 539 -31.64 5.59 3.71
CA HIS A 539 -32.70 5.59 2.71
C HIS A 539 -32.04 5.64 1.35
N ALA A 540 -32.00 4.53 0.63
CA ALA A 540 -31.24 4.45 -0.62
C ALA A 540 -31.94 3.52 -1.61
N ASP A 541 -32.10 4.03 -2.84
CA ASP A 541 -32.38 3.19 -3.98
C ASP A 541 -31.05 2.72 -4.60
N LEU A 542 -30.77 1.42 -4.44
CA LEU A 542 -29.60 0.78 -5.07
C LEU A 542 -29.89 0.38 -6.53
N ARG A 543 -31.11 0.59 -7.02
CA ARG A 543 -31.58 0.21 -8.35
C ARG A 543 -31.27 -1.27 -8.62
N SER A 544 -30.74 -1.58 -9.80
CA SER A 544 -30.31 -2.92 -10.20
C SER A 544 -28.86 -3.23 -9.81
N PHE A 545 -28.26 -2.53 -8.83
CA PHE A 545 -26.87 -2.79 -8.42
C PHE A 545 -26.78 -4.11 -7.65
N GLN A 546 -26.24 -5.14 -8.29
CA GLN A 546 -26.15 -6.50 -7.73
C GLN A 546 -24.79 -6.76 -7.05
N GLY A 547 -23.85 -5.82 -7.14
CA GLY A 547 -22.51 -5.98 -6.58
C GLY A 547 -21.60 -6.88 -7.42
N THR A 548 -21.90 -7.06 -8.71
CA THR A 548 -20.99 -7.77 -9.62
C THR A 548 -19.79 -6.90 -9.97
N ASP A 549 -18.68 -7.51 -10.42
CA ASP A 549 -17.50 -6.76 -10.91
C ASP A 549 -17.91 -5.73 -11.99
N LYS A 550 -18.88 -6.09 -12.83
CA LYS A 550 -19.43 -5.21 -13.89
C LYS A 550 -20.18 -4.01 -13.30
N ASP A 551 -20.94 -4.19 -12.23
CA ASP A 551 -21.65 -3.10 -11.56
C ASP A 551 -20.65 -2.12 -10.94
N PHE A 552 -19.66 -2.64 -10.20
CA PHE A 552 -18.60 -1.82 -9.60
C PHE A 552 -17.82 -1.04 -10.68
N ILE A 553 -17.40 -1.69 -11.76
CA ILE A 553 -16.66 -1.01 -12.85
C ILE A 553 -17.46 0.15 -13.48
N ARG A 554 -18.78 0.01 -13.57
CA ARG A 554 -19.65 0.98 -14.26
C ARG A 554 -20.18 2.08 -13.36
N HIS A 555 -20.49 1.75 -12.12
CA HIS A 555 -21.32 2.60 -11.25
C HIS A 555 -20.64 2.98 -9.93
N PHE A 556 -19.64 2.22 -9.46
CA PHE A 556 -18.93 2.50 -8.21
C PHE A 556 -17.52 1.88 -8.24
N PHE A 557 -16.53 2.60 -8.78
CA PHE A 557 -15.19 2.03 -8.94
C PHE A 557 -14.24 2.51 -7.84
N VAL A 558 -13.87 1.57 -6.97
CA VAL A 558 -12.83 1.74 -5.96
C VAL A 558 -11.92 0.51 -6.01
N PRO A 559 -10.60 0.67 -6.24
CA PRO A 559 -9.67 -0.45 -6.20
C PRO A 559 -9.76 -1.23 -4.88
N GLY A 560 -9.81 -2.55 -4.98
CA GLY A 560 -9.90 -3.47 -3.84
C GLY A 560 -11.27 -3.55 -3.17
N ILE A 561 -12.31 -2.88 -3.69
CA ILE A 561 -13.64 -2.92 -3.05
C ILE A 561 -14.25 -4.32 -3.01
N GLN A 562 -14.03 -5.14 -4.04
CA GLN A 562 -14.48 -6.54 -4.03
C GLN A 562 -13.62 -7.37 -3.08
N ARG A 563 -12.31 -7.08 -3.01
CA ARG A 563 -11.41 -7.69 -2.01
C ARG A 563 -11.84 -7.39 -0.58
N ALA A 564 -12.44 -6.22 -0.35
CA ALA A 564 -13.01 -5.79 0.93
C ALA A 564 -14.36 -6.46 1.26
N GLY A 565 -14.87 -7.34 0.38
CA GLY A 565 -16.16 -8.03 0.51
C GLY A 565 -17.34 -7.33 -0.21
N GLY A 566 -17.07 -6.26 -0.96
CA GLY A 566 -18.01 -5.64 -1.89
C GLY A 566 -19.34 -5.23 -1.24
N LEU A 567 -20.42 -5.48 -1.97
CA LEU A 567 -21.79 -5.13 -1.57
C LEU A 567 -22.22 -5.88 -0.30
N GLU A 568 -21.88 -7.16 -0.21
CA GLU A 568 -22.26 -8.01 0.93
C GLU A 568 -21.66 -7.49 2.24
N ALA A 569 -20.38 -7.10 2.22
CA ALA A 569 -19.74 -6.51 3.40
C ALA A 569 -20.40 -5.19 3.82
N ALA A 570 -20.77 -4.33 2.88
CA ALA A 570 -21.44 -3.07 3.18
C ALA A 570 -22.84 -3.29 3.80
N LEU A 571 -23.65 -4.18 3.21
CA LEU A 571 -24.97 -4.55 3.73
C LEU A 571 -24.89 -5.25 5.09
N ARG A 572 -23.84 -6.03 5.36
CA ARG A 572 -23.61 -6.63 6.68
C ARG A 572 -23.41 -5.58 7.77
N VAL A 573 -22.86 -4.42 7.45
CA VAL A 573 -22.70 -3.31 8.42
C VAL A 573 -23.99 -2.50 8.56
N VAL A 574 -24.65 -2.21 7.45
CA VAL A 574 -25.87 -1.39 7.41
C VAL A 574 -27.09 -2.29 7.65
N ARG A 575 -27.52 -2.38 8.91
CA ARG A 575 -28.58 -3.32 9.38
C ARG A 575 -29.89 -3.30 8.57
N SER A 576 -30.26 -2.15 7.99
CA SER A 576 -31.38 -2.06 7.05
C SER A 576 -31.17 -0.91 6.07
N VAL A 577 -31.53 -1.16 4.81
CA VAL A 577 -31.66 -0.15 3.76
C VAL A 577 -33.14 0.06 3.54
N GLN A 578 -33.63 1.28 3.78
CA GLN A 578 -35.02 1.61 3.50
C GLN A 578 -35.13 2.08 2.06
N THR A 579 -36.08 1.52 1.32
CA THR A 579 -36.37 1.99 -0.03
C THR A 579 -36.95 3.39 0.06
N LEU A 580 -36.42 4.30 -0.75
CA LEU A 580 -37.06 5.59 -1.01
C LEU A 580 -38.40 5.33 -1.70
N THR A 581 -39.49 5.45 -0.95
CA THR A 581 -40.83 5.60 -1.54
C THR A 581 -41.00 7.07 -1.88
N GLU A 582 -40.76 7.43 -3.14
CA GLU A 582 -41.06 8.77 -3.67
C GLU A 582 -42.45 8.82 -4.29
#